data_AF-J4WNQ9-F1
#
_entry.id   AF-J4WNQ9-F1
#
_cell.length_a   1.000
_cell.length_b   1.000
_cell.length_c   1.000
_cell.angle_alpha   90.00
_cell.angle_beta   90.00
_cell.angle_gamma   90.00
#
_symmetry.space_group_name_H-M   'P 1'
#
loop_
_entity.id
_entity.type
_entity.pdbx_description
1 polymer ?
#
loop_
_entity_poly.entity_id
_entity_poly.type
_entity_poly.pdbx_seq_one_letter_code
_entity_poly.pdbx_strand_id
1 'polypeptide(L)' 'MNWMKEFDKRKAYENLANAIIEQAVHDFREAKLRLQKNARDAEAEKTYREIKRFFRSEWFSQLTTLDGELLLEKLEEESE' A
#
# COMPACT_ATOMS: atom_id res chain seq x y z
N MET A 1 5.60 -16.41 37.06
CA MET A 1 5.28 -16.42 35.62
C MET A 1 4.68 -15.08 35.24
N ASN A 2 5.46 -14.22 34.61
CA ASN A 2 4.97 -12.99 33.98
C ASN A 2 5.52 -12.93 32.55
N TRP A 3 5.32 -14.03 31.80
CA TRP A 3 5.97 -14.28 30.50
C TRP A 3 4.98 -14.19 29.34
N MET A 4 3.82 -13.58 29.57
CA MET A 4 2.91 -13.17 28.52
C MET A 4 2.51 -11.74 28.82
N LYS A 5 2.70 -10.85 27.84
CA LYS A 5 2.31 -9.43 27.82
C LYS A 5 3.38 -8.42 28.21
N GLU A 6 4.58 -8.55 27.67
CA GLU A 6 5.11 -7.38 26.98
C GLU A 6 4.50 -7.40 25.58
N PHE A 7 3.36 -6.72 25.44
CA PHE A 7 2.86 -6.35 24.13
C PHE A 7 3.96 -5.48 23.53
N ASP A 8 4.79 -6.04 22.63
CA ASP A 8 5.85 -5.26 22.00
C ASP A 8 5.15 -4.20 21.13
N LYS A 9 5.01 -3.01 21.71
CA LYS A 9 4.36 -1.85 21.10
C LYS A 9 4.95 -1.56 19.71
N ARG A 10 6.24 -1.86 19.50
CA ARG A 10 6.89 -1.75 18.19
C ARG A 10 6.29 -2.73 17.18
N LYS A 11 6.11 -3.99 17.58
CA LYS A 11 5.46 -5.01 16.74
C LYS A 11 4.02 -4.62 16.39
N ALA A 12 3.29 -3.99 17.31
CA ALA A 12 1.95 -3.50 17.02
C ALA A 12 1.93 -2.38 15.97
N TYR A 13 2.88 -1.43 16.04
CA TYR A 13 3.01 -0.38 15.03
C TYR A 13 3.52 -0.90 13.69
N GLU A 14 4.45 -1.86 13.71
CA GLU A 14 4.93 -2.54 12.50
C GLU A 14 3.79 -3.29 11.80
N ASN A 15 2.97 -4.03 12.55
CA ASN A 15 1.80 -4.69 12.00
C ASN A 15 0.80 -3.69 11.40
N LEU A 16 0.61 -2.53 12.04
CA LEU A 16 -0.26 -1.49 11.51
C LEU A 16 0.30 -0.88 10.23
N ALA A 17 1.60 -0.59 10.18
CA ALA A 17 2.27 -0.08 8.99
C ALA A 17 2.14 -1.06 7.82
N ASN A 18 2.38 -2.35 8.07
CA ASN A 18 2.21 -3.41 7.07
C ASN A 18 0.76 -3.49 6.58
N ALA A 19 -0.24 -3.43 7.46
CA ALA A 19 -1.65 -3.46 7.07
C ALA A 19 -2.05 -2.26 6.20
N ILE A 20 -1.51 -1.06 6.47
CA ILE A 20 -1.72 0.12 5.62
C ILE A 20 -1.15 -0.11 4.21
N ILE A 21 0.06 -0.66 4.14
CA ILE A 21 0.73 -0.94 2.87
C ILE A 21 0.00 -2.03 2.08
N GLU A 22 -0.42 -3.12 2.75
CA GLU A 22 -1.20 -4.20 2.14
C GLU A 22 -2.53 -3.69 1.57
N GLN A 23 -3.24 -2.82 2.31
CA GLN A 23 -4.47 -2.21 1.82
C GLN A 23 -4.21 -1.31 0.60
N ALA A 24 -3.14 -0.51 0.61
CA ALA A 24 -2.77 0.30 -0.55
C ALA A 24 -2.43 -0.55 -1.79
N VAL A 25 -1.79 -1.70 -1.61
CA VAL A 25 -1.53 -2.64 -2.70
C VAL A 25 -2.84 -3.21 -3.27
N HIS A 26 -3.77 -3.61 -2.40
CA HIS A 26 -5.09 -4.11 -2.81
C HIS A 26 -5.87 -3.05 -3.62
N ASP A 27 -5.94 -1.82 -3.09
CA ASP A 27 -6.67 -0.73 -3.71
C ASP A 27 -6.06 -0.31 -5.06
N PHE A 28 -4.74 -0.41 -5.20
CA PHE A 28 -4.05 -0.21 -6.48
C PHE A 28 -4.51 -1.23 -7.53
N ARG A 29 -4.49 -2.53 -7.19
CA ARG A 29 -4.86 -3.62 -8.10
C ARG A 29 -6.31 -3.50 -8.54
N GLU A 30 -7.22 -3.25 -7.61
CA GLU A 30 -8.64 -3.02 -7.91
C GLU A 30 -8.85 -1.81 -8.82
N ALA A 31 -8.15 -0.69 -8.55
CA ALA A 31 -8.24 0.49 -9.39
C ALA A 31 -7.68 0.24 -10.81
N LYS A 32 -6.54 -0.47 -10.92
CA LYS A 32 -5.95 -0.87 -12.20
C LYS A 32 -6.92 -1.74 -13.01
N LEU A 33 -7.53 -2.75 -12.39
CA LEU A 33 -8.54 -3.62 -12.99
C LEU A 33 -9.77 -2.86 -13.48
N ARG A 34 -10.28 -1.93 -12.66
CA ARG A 34 -11.41 -1.07 -13.05
C ARG A 34 -11.06 -0.19 -14.24
N LEU A 35 -9.86 0.39 -14.29
CA LEU A 35 -9.40 1.23 -15.41
C LEU A 35 -9.15 0.44 -16.69
N GLN A 36 -8.67 -0.81 -16.60
CA GLN A 36 -8.57 -1.70 -17.75
C GLN A 36 -9.94 -2.00 -18.36
N LYS A 37 -10.97 -2.18 -17.53
CA LYS A 37 -12.36 -2.42 -17.98
C LYS A 37 -13.05 -1.15 -18.46
N ASN A 38 -12.82 -0.03 -17.79
CA ASN A 38 -13.41 1.27 -18.10
C ASN A 38 -12.43 2.41 -17.82
N ALA A 39 -11.76 2.88 -18.87
CA ALA A 39 -10.79 3.98 -18.78
C ALA A 39 -11.40 5.34 -18.32
N ARG A 40 -12.73 5.46 -18.25
CA ARG A 40 -13.44 6.68 -17.77
C ARG A 40 -13.96 6.56 -16.34
N ASP A 41 -13.58 5.51 -15.61
CA ASP A 41 -13.90 5.37 -14.19
C ASP A 41 -13.11 6.40 -13.37
N ALA A 42 -13.75 7.55 -13.10
CA ALA A 42 -13.13 8.67 -12.41
C ALA A 42 -12.73 8.34 -10.96
N GLU A 43 -13.45 7.43 -10.30
CA GLU A 43 -13.12 7.00 -8.95
C GLU A 43 -11.87 6.11 -8.97
N ALA A 44 -11.82 5.13 -9.90
CA ALA A 44 -10.64 4.29 -10.06
C ALA A 44 -9.40 5.12 -10.46
N GLU A 45 -9.55 6.10 -11.36
CA GLU A 45 -8.45 7.00 -11.75
C GLU A 45 -7.94 7.81 -10.56
N LYS A 46 -8.86 8.30 -9.71
CA LYS A 46 -8.51 9.02 -8.50
C LYS A 46 -7.73 8.13 -7.53
N THR A 47 -8.27 6.95 -7.19
CA THR A 47 -7.62 6.00 -6.28
C THR A 47 -6.25 5.59 -6.79
N TYR A 48 -6.13 5.24 -8.07
CA TYR A 48 -4.87 4.87 -8.70
C TYR A 48 -3.82 6.00 -8.58
N ARG A 49 -4.21 7.26 -8.80
CA ARG A 49 -3.31 8.42 -8.62
C ARG A 49 -2.93 8.66 -7.16
N GLU A 50 -3.87 8.52 -6.24
CA GLU A 50 -3.63 8.72 -4.81
C GLU A 50 -2.67 7.67 -4.25
N ILE A 51 -2.80 6.42 -4.67
CA ILE A 51 -1.91 5.33 -4.23
C ILE A 51 -0.49 5.51 -4.79
N LYS A 52 -0.37 5.92 -6.06
CA LYS A 52 0.93 6.27 -6.67
C LYS A 52 1.61 7.43 -5.95
N ARG A 53 0.84 8.39 -5.41
CA ARG A 53 1.37 9.47 -4.57
C ARG A 53 1.76 8.96 -3.19
N PHE A 54 0.98 8.06 -2.60
CA PHE A 54 1.28 7.45 -1.31
C PHE A 54 2.62 6.72 -1.35
N PHE A 55 2.87 5.83 -2.31
CA PHE A 55 4.15 5.11 -2.41
C PHE A 55 5.37 6.01 -2.62
N ARG A 56 5.19 7.19 -3.20
CA ARG A 56 6.25 8.21 -3.39
C ARG A 56 6.33 9.24 -2.25
N SER A 57 5.51 9.09 -1.23
CA SER A 57 5.43 10.09 -0.15
C SER A 57 6.48 9.84 0.93
N GLU A 58 6.86 10.92 1.61
CA GLU A 58 7.68 10.84 2.82
C GLU A 58 6.99 9.99 3.91
N TRP A 59 5.65 10.03 3.97
CA TRP A 59 4.88 9.24 4.92
C TRP A 59 5.09 7.73 4.74
N PHE A 60 5.10 7.23 3.50
CA PHE A 60 5.43 5.84 3.22
C PHE A 60 6.83 5.46 3.74
N SER A 61 7.81 6.36 3.55
CA SER A 61 9.18 6.17 4.05
C SER A 61 9.28 6.19 5.58
N GLN A 62 8.30 6.78 6.28
CA GLN A 62 8.19 6.71 7.75
C GLN A 62 7.54 5.40 8.22
N LEU A 63 6.71 4.77 7.39
CA LEU A 63 6.03 3.51 7.71
C LEU A 63 6.92 2.28 7.49
N THR A 64 7.82 2.33 6.51
CA THR A 64 8.64 1.17 6.12
C THR A 64 9.97 1.57 5.52
N THR A 65 10.92 0.63 5.51
CA THR A 65 12.23 0.77 4.84
C THR A 65 12.22 0.28 3.40
N LEU A 66 11.06 -0.18 2.89
CA LEU A 66 10.90 -0.57 1.50
C LEU A 66 11.05 0.62 0.56
N ASP A 67 11.55 0.36 -0.64
CA ASP A 67 11.57 1.34 -1.72
C ASP A 67 10.19 1.40 -2.39
N GLY A 68 9.52 2.53 -2.24
CA GLY A 68 8.17 2.74 -2.76
C GLY A 68 8.11 2.85 -4.29
N GLU A 69 9.16 3.33 -4.95
CA GLU A 69 9.19 3.39 -6.42
C GLU A 69 9.37 1.98 -6.99
N LEU A 70 10.28 1.18 -6.42
CA LEU A 70 10.46 -0.21 -6.83
C LEU A 70 9.21 -1.06 -6.59
N LEU A 71 8.50 -0.83 -5.47
CA LEU A 71 7.22 -1.51 -5.20
C LEU A 71 6.19 -1.15 -6.27
N LEU A 72 6.09 0.13 -6.61
CA LEU A 72 5.16 0.61 -7.62
C LEU A 72 5.49 0.07 -9.01
N GLU A 73 6.76 0.06 -9.43
CA GLU A 73 7.19 -0.54 -10.69
C GLU A 73 6.72 -1.99 -10.81
N LYS A 74 6.91 -2.80 -9.76
CA LYS A 74 6.43 -4.19 -9.73
C LYS A 74 4.92 -4.29 -9.86
N LEU A 75 4.16 -3.44 -9.17
CA LEU A 75 2.69 -3.42 -9.26
C LEU A 75 2.20 -3.02 -10.67
N GLU A 76 2.92 -2.13 -11.36
CA GLU A 76 2.61 -1.76 -12.75
C GLU A 76 2.91 -2.92 -13.71
N GLU A 77 3.97 -3.69 -13.46
CA GLU A 77 4.36 -4.87 -14.24
C GLU A 77 3.47 -6.09 -14.01
N GLU A 78 2.76 -6.18 -12.88
CA GLU A 78 1.80 -7.26 -12.61
C GLU A 78 0.75 -7.33 -13.75
N SER A 79 0.77 -8.44 -14.50
CA SER A 79 -0.31 -8.82 -15.39
C SER A 79 -1.43 -9.48 -14.57
N GLU A 80 -2.68 -9.08 -14.81
CA GLU A 80 -3.86 -9.76 -14.24
C GLU A 80 -3.97 -11.23 -14.67
#